data_AF-A0A1G9G562-F1
#
_entry.id   AF-A0A1G9G562-F1
#
_cell.length_a   1.000
_cell.length_b   1.000
_cell.length_c   1.000
_cell.angle_alpha   90.00
_cell.angle_beta   90.00
_cell.angle_gamma   90.00
#
_symmetry.space_group_name_H-M   'P 1'
#
loop_
_entity.id
_entity.type
_entity.pdbx_description
1 polymer ?
#
loop_
_entity_poly.entity_id
_entity_poly.type
_entity_poly.pdbx_seq_one_letter_code
_entity_poly.pdbx_strand_id
1 'polypeptide(L)'
;MGENEDFRRVYAEPDDFAQWPELDRGATLSWYDGRVLAVQDFGMTIRVVLPISLDSGDTVSFEVWVVVDFDEGSGLGAELEAGDWSGATAKGHLLDVVEPWPEVYGASVTFAGEPGEWLPRITGSEHPGLQRVLTEKWPVSVLTLGRLWFENRVRPSAPGNSVKPVTDASALLSAFDTQARSAEWEAYPDAVRDSEVFRVAWGHRRGFVAGPPHLRLDGAELDAVIARQRDFFAARGQAFEWKTWGHDRPADLPQRLELAGFVSEGRETVLIGLAEEMAGPVRLEDGIVLRETKEEADLHRLAATATEVFGRDSTWLADYLLEKQDDPNTVVVVAEADGQVVSSARLEIVPGTEFGGLWGGGTLAAWRGKGIYRALVAHRARVAIERGLKYLQVDATEDSRPILERLGFVVVTTTTGYVWTP
;
A
#
# COMPACT_ATOMS: atom_id res chain seq x y z
N MET A 1 -0.28 28.17 -28.59
CA MET A 1 0.42 27.08 -29.30
C MET A 1 1.60 26.72 -28.44
N GLY A 2 1.58 25.66 -27.64
CA GLY A 2 0.52 24.71 -27.31
C GLY A 2 1.10 23.81 -26.22
N GLU A 3 0.27 23.34 -25.31
CA GLU A 3 0.49 22.12 -24.55
C GLU A 3 -0.87 21.70 -24.01
N ASN A 4 -1.51 20.85 -24.82
CA ASN A 4 -2.57 19.95 -24.39
C ASN A 4 -1.91 18.96 -23.43
N GLU A 5 -2.03 19.17 -22.12
CA GLU A 5 -1.99 18.05 -21.19
C GLU A 5 -3.41 17.52 -21.07
N ASP A 6 -3.57 16.31 -21.57
CA ASP A 6 -4.80 15.55 -21.73
C ASP A 6 -5.43 15.32 -20.34
N PHE A 7 -6.42 16.13 -19.96
CA PHE A 7 -7.21 16.00 -18.71
C PHE A 7 -8.04 14.71 -18.62
N ARG A 8 -7.80 13.72 -19.49
CA ARG A 8 -8.69 12.57 -19.68
C ARG A 8 -8.58 11.45 -18.65
N ARG A 9 -7.58 11.42 -17.76
CA ARG A 9 -7.49 10.35 -16.74
C ARG A 9 -6.66 10.75 -15.53
N VAL A 10 -7.21 11.48 -14.56
CA VAL A 10 -6.64 11.51 -13.21
C VAL A 10 -7.74 11.79 -12.19
N TYR A 11 -8.48 10.79 -11.69
CA TYR A 11 -9.05 10.84 -10.33
C TYR A 11 -9.16 9.42 -9.77
N ALA A 12 -8.80 9.27 -8.49
CA ALA A 12 -8.70 8.02 -7.74
C ALA A 12 -10.07 7.47 -7.35
N GLU A 13 -10.17 6.14 -7.31
CA GLU A 13 -11.38 5.37 -6.99
C GLU A 13 -11.90 5.65 -5.56
N PRO A 14 -13.20 5.96 -5.37
CA PRO A 14 -13.82 6.01 -4.05
C PRO A 14 -14.22 4.60 -3.60
N ASP A 15 -13.23 3.77 -3.23
CA ASP A 15 -13.42 2.37 -2.86
C ASP A 15 -13.21 2.12 -1.36
N ASP A 16 -13.85 2.92 -0.49
CA ASP A 16 -13.94 2.57 0.94
C ASP A 16 -15.38 2.31 1.39
N PHE A 17 -15.91 1.19 0.90
CA PHE A 17 -17.19 0.61 1.36
C PHE A 17 -17.13 0.14 2.83
N ALA A 18 -15.95 0.10 3.46
CA ALA A 18 -15.81 -0.31 4.86
C ALA A 18 -16.21 0.80 5.86
N GLN A 19 -16.38 2.04 5.40
CA GLN A 19 -16.76 3.18 6.22
C GLN A 19 -18.27 3.48 6.25
N TRP A 20 -19.09 2.67 5.59
CA TRP A 20 -20.54 2.87 5.60
C TRP A 20 -21.13 2.52 6.97
N PRO A 21 -21.75 3.48 7.68
CA PRO A 21 -22.53 3.18 8.85
C PRO A 21 -23.83 2.53 8.38
N GLU A 22 -24.11 1.32 8.87
CA GLU A 22 -25.37 0.57 8.65
C GLU A 22 -25.49 -0.32 7.41
N LEU A 23 -24.40 -0.74 6.76
CA LEU A 23 -24.44 -2.03 6.04
C LEU A 23 -24.26 -3.14 7.07
N ASP A 24 -25.36 -3.81 7.42
CA ASP A 24 -25.34 -4.97 8.31
C ASP A 24 -24.35 -6.00 7.74
N ARG A 25 -23.36 -6.41 8.54
CA ARG A 25 -22.25 -7.28 8.11
C ARG A 25 -22.68 -8.73 7.83
N GLY A 26 -23.97 -8.93 7.53
CA GLY A 26 -24.57 -10.12 6.95
C GLY A 26 -24.92 -9.99 5.46
N ALA A 27 -24.72 -8.81 4.85
CA ALA A 27 -24.98 -8.62 3.42
C ALA A 27 -24.00 -9.45 2.59
N THR A 28 -24.49 -10.51 1.97
CA THR A 28 -23.69 -11.39 1.10
C THR A 28 -23.40 -10.62 -0.19
N LEU A 29 -22.16 -10.14 -0.33
CA LEU A 29 -21.66 -9.58 -1.59
C LEU A 29 -21.67 -10.70 -2.63
N SER A 30 -22.59 -10.64 -3.59
CA SER A 30 -22.79 -11.73 -4.54
C SER A 30 -21.95 -11.56 -5.81
N TRP A 31 -21.61 -10.31 -6.17
CA TRP A 31 -20.87 -10.02 -7.40
C TRP A 31 -20.16 -8.65 -7.33
N TYR A 32 -18.85 -8.64 -7.59
CA TYR A 32 -18.01 -7.44 -7.68
C TYR A 32 -16.90 -7.65 -8.72
N ASP A 33 -16.79 -6.75 -9.70
CA ASP A 33 -15.78 -6.81 -10.76
C ASP A 33 -15.00 -5.49 -10.95
N GLY A 34 -15.13 -4.57 -9.99
CA GLY A 34 -14.57 -3.21 -10.05
C GLY A 34 -15.41 -2.20 -10.84
N ARG A 35 -16.46 -2.63 -11.56
CA ARG A 35 -17.41 -1.75 -12.27
C ARG A 35 -18.80 -1.82 -11.67
N VAL A 36 -19.19 -3.01 -11.23
CA VAL A 36 -20.49 -3.27 -10.64
C VAL A 36 -20.30 -3.94 -9.29
N LEU A 37 -21.16 -3.57 -8.36
CA LEU A 37 -21.28 -4.14 -7.04
C LEU A 37 -22.75 -4.52 -6.85
N ALA A 38 -23.02 -5.80 -6.61
CA ALA A 38 -24.35 -6.30 -6.26
C ALA A 38 -24.38 -6.78 -4.81
N VAL A 39 -25.30 -6.21 -4.03
CA VAL A 39 -25.46 -6.53 -2.61
C VAL A 39 -26.92 -6.88 -2.36
N GLN A 40 -27.14 -8.06 -1.77
CA GLN A 40 -28.44 -8.72 -1.67
C GLN A 40 -29.57 -7.82 -1.09
N ASP A 41 -29.25 -6.94 -0.14
CA ASP A 41 -30.23 -6.07 0.53
C ASP A 41 -30.17 -4.59 0.08
N PHE A 42 -29.15 -4.21 -0.69
CA PHE A 42 -28.88 -2.82 -1.07
C PHE A 42 -29.14 -2.55 -2.57
N GLY A 43 -29.39 -3.62 -3.33
CA GLY A 43 -29.56 -3.54 -4.77
C GLY A 43 -28.21 -3.55 -5.48
N MET A 44 -28.22 -3.07 -6.71
CA MET A 44 -27.05 -3.11 -7.58
C MET A 44 -26.55 -1.70 -7.85
N THR A 45 -25.26 -1.52 -7.65
CA THR A 45 -24.58 -0.24 -7.78
C THR A 45 -23.51 -0.33 -8.84
N ILE A 46 -23.37 0.69 -9.65
CA ILE A 46 -22.41 0.71 -10.76
C ILE A 46 -21.55 1.96 -10.71
N ARG A 47 -20.35 1.87 -11.28
CA ARG A 47 -19.48 3.01 -11.51
C ARG A 47 -19.90 3.73 -12.78
N VAL A 48 -20.09 5.05 -12.67
CA VAL A 48 -20.59 5.94 -13.73
C VAL A 48 -19.70 7.18 -13.79
N VAL A 49 -19.52 7.73 -14.98
CA VAL A 49 -18.79 8.98 -15.17
C VAL A 49 -19.73 10.17 -14.97
N LEU A 50 -19.41 11.06 -14.03
CA LEU A 50 -19.98 12.39 -13.87
C LEU A 50 -19.11 13.42 -14.62
N PRO A 51 -19.59 13.97 -15.76
CA PRO A 51 -18.86 15.00 -16.48
C PRO A 51 -19.13 16.39 -15.88
N ILE A 52 -18.08 17.19 -15.71
CA ILE A 52 -18.15 18.58 -15.25
C ILE A 52 -17.47 19.47 -16.29
N SER A 53 -18.24 20.45 -16.79
CA SER A 53 -17.73 21.42 -17.76
C SER A 53 -17.05 22.58 -17.06
N LEU A 54 -15.84 22.92 -17.49
CA LEU A 54 -15.09 24.06 -16.97
C LEU A 54 -15.27 25.32 -17.84
N ASP A 55 -15.08 26.49 -17.24
CA ASP A 55 -15.06 27.77 -17.94
C ASP A 55 -13.87 27.91 -18.91
N SER A 56 -12.81 27.13 -18.72
CA SER A 56 -11.69 26.96 -19.67
C SER A 56 -12.13 26.34 -21.01
N GLY A 57 -13.27 25.65 -21.03
CA GLY A 57 -13.74 24.87 -22.17
C GLY A 57 -13.40 23.38 -22.09
N ASP A 58 -12.63 22.97 -21.07
CA ASP A 58 -12.34 21.56 -20.81
C ASP A 58 -13.50 20.86 -20.08
N THR A 59 -13.57 19.53 -20.20
CA THR A 59 -14.48 18.69 -19.42
C THR A 59 -13.66 17.76 -18.54
N VAL A 60 -13.95 17.79 -17.25
CA VAL A 60 -13.37 16.86 -16.27
C VAL A 60 -14.38 15.77 -15.96
N SER A 61 -13.90 14.54 -15.81
CA SER A 61 -14.74 13.37 -15.53
C SER A 61 -14.43 12.81 -14.15
N PHE A 62 -15.46 12.62 -13.34
CA PHE A 62 -15.39 11.95 -12.04
C PHE A 62 -16.00 10.56 -12.15
N GLU A 63 -15.37 9.54 -11.59
CA GLU A 63 -15.99 8.22 -11.44
C GLU A 63 -16.76 8.20 -10.11
N VAL A 64 -18.07 7.94 -10.18
CA VAL A 64 -18.99 7.95 -9.04
C VAL A 64 -19.82 6.67 -9.03
N TRP A 65 -20.22 6.23 -7.85
CA TRP A 65 -21.15 5.15 -7.61
C TRP A 65 -22.59 5.61 -7.72
N VAL A 66 -23.40 4.82 -8.42
CA VAL A 66 -24.84 5.02 -8.60
C VAL A 66 -25.56 3.74 -8.21
N VAL A 67 -26.54 3.81 -7.29
CA VAL A 67 -27.51 2.72 -7.09
C VAL A 67 -28.45 2.75 -8.27
N VAL A 68 -28.57 1.64 -8.97
CA VAL A 68 -29.43 1.52 -10.13
C VAL A 68 -30.86 1.24 -9.70
N ASP A 69 -31.80 1.99 -10.26
CA ASP A 69 -33.22 1.71 -10.07
C ASP A 69 -33.57 0.43 -10.84
N PHE A 70 -33.82 -0.66 -10.12
CA PHE A 70 -34.15 -1.93 -10.73
C PHE A 70 -35.64 -1.99 -11.05
N ASP A 71 -35.97 -2.03 -12.33
CA ASP A 71 -37.32 -2.33 -12.82
C ASP A 71 -37.30 -3.71 -13.49
N GLU A 72 -38.09 -4.64 -12.94
CA GLU A 72 -38.27 -6.01 -13.45
C GLU A 72 -38.94 -5.95 -14.84
N GLY A 73 -38.12 -5.76 -15.88
CA GLY A 73 -38.56 -5.62 -17.28
C GLY A 73 -37.67 -4.72 -18.14
N SER A 74 -36.73 -4.00 -17.54
CA SER A 74 -35.87 -3.03 -18.25
C SER A 74 -34.79 -3.66 -19.16
N GLY A 75 -34.50 -4.95 -19.03
CA GLY A 75 -33.42 -5.63 -19.78
C GLY A 75 -32.02 -5.38 -19.20
N LEU A 76 -31.89 -4.48 -18.23
CA LEU A 76 -30.62 -3.98 -17.71
C LEU A 76 -29.72 -5.10 -17.18
N GLY A 77 -30.28 -6.07 -16.45
CA GLY A 77 -29.51 -7.18 -15.85
C GLY A 77 -28.66 -7.96 -16.85
N ALA A 78 -29.11 -8.12 -18.10
CA ALA A 78 -28.35 -8.81 -19.15
C ALA A 78 -27.20 -7.95 -19.70
N GLU A 79 -27.38 -6.62 -19.76
CA GLU A 79 -26.36 -5.66 -20.19
C GLU A 79 -25.24 -5.55 -19.15
N LEU A 80 -25.61 -5.63 -17.86
CA LEU A 80 -24.70 -5.69 -16.72
C LEU A 80 -23.83 -6.95 -16.72
N GLU A 81 -24.42 -8.11 -17.01
CA GLU A 81 -23.66 -9.37 -17.15
C GLU A 81 -22.73 -9.35 -18.38
N ALA A 82 -23.17 -8.73 -19.49
CA ALA A 82 -22.37 -8.64 -20.71
C ALA A 82 -21.22 -7.63 -20.62
N GLY A 83 -21.35 -6.62 -19.74
CA GLY A 83 -20.36 -5.56 -19.56
C GLY A 83 -20.27 -4.58 -20.74
N ASP A 84 -21.26 -4.58 -21.62
CA ASP A 84 -21.39 -3.67 -22.77
C ASP A 84 -22.62 -2.78 -22.57
N TRP A 85 -22.37 -1.52 -22.21
CA TRP A 85 -23.40 -0.51 -21.96
C TRP A 85 -23.79 0.26 -23.23
N SER A 86 -23.23 -0.06 -24.38
CA SER A 86 -23.37 0.78 -25.57
C SER A 86 -24.85 0.88 -26.02
N GLY A 87 -25.41 2.08 -25.90
CA GLY A 87 -26.82 2.34 -26.23
C GLY A 87 -27.83 2.04 -25.11
N ALA A 88 -27.39 1.51 -23.97
CA ALA A 88 -28.21 1.34 -22.78
C ALA A 88 -28.44 2.68 -22.07
N THR A 89 -29.63 2.88 -21.50
CA THR A 89 -29.94 4.04 -20.65
C THR A 89 -30.66 3.56 -19.41
N ALA A 90 -30.24 4.05 -18.24
CA ALA A 90 -30.83 3.71 -16.96
C ALA A 90 -30.94 4.91 -16.04
N LYS A 91 -31.70 4.69 -14.96
CA LYS A 91 -31.88 5.64 -13.87
C LYS A 91 -31.34 5.07 -12.58
N GLY A 92 -31.01 5.95 -11.66
CA GLY A 92 -30.48 5.58 -10.36
C GLY A 92 -30.31 6.77 -9.45
N HIS A 93 -29.60 6.55 -8.36
CA HIS A 93 -29.36 7.56 -7.33
C HIS A 93 -27.86 7.61 -7.00
N LEU A 94 -27.32 8.82 -6.97
CA LEU A 94 -25.90 9.06 -6.70
C LEU A 94 -25.54 8.68 -5.25
N LEU A 95 -24.44 7.96 -5.07
CA LEU A 95 -23.96 7.52 -3.76
C LEU A 95 -22.73 8.27 -3.27
N ASP A 96 -22.15 9.12 -4.08
CA ASP A 96 -20.99 9.91 -3.69
C ASP A 96 -21.40 11.27 -3.16
N VAL A 97 -20.66 11.72 -2.15
CA VAL A 97 -20.63 13.14 -1.81
C VAL A 97 -19.64 13.78 -2.78
N VAL A 98 -20.16 14.52 -3.77
CA VAL A 98 -19.34 15.16 -4.80
C VAL A 98 -19.10 16.60 -4.43
N GLU A 99 -17.86 16.93 -4.08
CA GLU A 99 -17.52 18.30 -3.70
C GLU A 99 -17.09 19.13 -4.91
N PRO A 100 -17.44 20.43 -4.95
CA PRO A 100 -18.00 21.22 -3.84
C PRO A 100 -19.54 21.26 -3.75
N TRP A 101 -20.23 20.22 -4.25
CA TRP A 101 -21.70 20.12 -4.29
C TRP A 101 -22.24 18.98 -3.42
N PRO A 102 -22.00 18.96 -2.10
CA PRO A 102 -22.45 17.87 -1.23
C PRO A 102 -23.96 17.64 -1.28
N GLU A 103 -24.73 18.66 -1.66
CA GLU A 103 -26.18 18.58 -1.84
C GLU A 103 -26.62 17.60 -2.94
N VAL A 104 -25.71 17.15 -3.82
CA VAL A 104 -26.04 16.20 -4.89
C VAL A 104 -26.01 14.75 -4.44
N TYR A 105 -25.58 14.46 -3.21
CA TYR A 105 -25.67 13.11 -2.65
C TYR A 105 -27.13 12.63 -2.63
N GLY A 106 -27.37 11.41 -3.11
CA GLY A 106 -28.71 10.85 -3.25
C GLY A 106 -29.53 11.45 -4.40
N ALA A 107 -28.95 12.34 -5.22
CA ALA A 107 -29.65 12.91 -6.36
C ALA A 107 -30.03 11.84 -7.38
N SER A 108 -31.24 11.95 -7.93
CA SER A 108 -31.66 11.10 -9.05
C SER A 108 -30.80 11.39 -10.28
N VAL A 109 -30.36 10.34 -10.97
CA VAL A 109 -29.53 10.42 -12.16
C VAL A 109 -30.13 9.61 -13.29
N THR A 110 -29.93 10.09 -14.51
CA THR A 110 -30.04 9.29 -15.73
C THR A 110 -28.64 9.17 -16.31
N PHE A 111 -28.26 7.97 -16.70
CA PHE A 111 -26.96 7.69 -17.29
C PHE A 111 -27.10 6.75 -18.48
N ALA A 112 -26.19 6.86 -19.44
CA ALA A 112 -26.20 6.06 -20.65
C ALA A 112 -24.79 5.63 -21.04
N GLY A 113 -24.68 4.44 -21.63
CA GLY A 113 -23.40 3.98 -22.19
C GLY A 113 -23.19 4.50 -23.61
N GLU A 114 -21.97 4.92 -23.90
CA GLU A 114 -21.56 5.39 -25.21
C GLU A 114 -20.74 4.30 -25.94
N PRO A 115 -20.89 4.14 -27.27
CA PRO A 115 -20.13 3.16 -28.02
C PRO A 115 -18.61 3.38 -27.89
N GLY A 116 -17.90 2.34 -27.44
CA GLY A 116 -16.45 2.37 -27.27
C GLY A 116 -15.95 2.99 -25.96
N GLU A 117 -16.85 3.45 -25.09
CA GLU A 117 -16.51 3.95 -23.75
C GLU A 117 -16.65 2.83 -22.70
N TRP A 118 -15.73 2.83 -21.74
CA TRP A 118 -15.61 1.76 -20.73
C TRP A 118 -16.64 1.86 -19.60
N LEU A 119 -17.11 3.07 -19.28
CA LEU A 119 -18.10 3.34 -18.25
C LEU A 119 -19.26 4.16 -18.82
N PRO A 120 -20.51 3.92 -18.36
CA PRO A 120 -21.62 4.79 -18.70
C PRO A 120 -21.41 6.19 -18.12
N ARG A 121 -22.04 7.20 -18.73
CA ARG A 121 -21.92 8.60 -18.33
C ARG A 121 -23.26 9.14 -17.86
N ILE A 122 -23.25 9.95 -16.80
CA ILE A 122 -24.43 10.70 -16.35
C ILE A 122 -24.80 11.70 -17.45
N THR A 123 -26.03 11.57 -17.95
CA THR A 123 -26.58 12.40 -19.02
C THR A 123 -27.62 13.38 -18.52
N GLY A 124 -28.17 13.18 -17.32
CA GLY A 124 -29.15 14.08 -16.73
C GLY A 124 -29.48 13.79 -15.28
N SER A 125 -30.22 14.72 -14.67
CA SER A 125 -30.74 14.62 -13.31
C SER A 125 -32.00 15.48 -13.19
N GLU A 126 -32.98 15.02 -12.41
CA GLU A 126 -34.12 15.85 -11.99
C GLU A 126 -33.81 16.65 -10.72
N HIS A 127 -32.69 16.35 -10.07
CA HIS A 127 -32.23 17.08 -8.90
C HIS A 127 -31.64 18.45 -9.32
N PRO A 128 -32.19 19.57 -8.84
CA PRO A 128 -31.76 20.91 -9.28
C PRO A 128 -30.28 21.20 -9.06
N GLY A 129 -29.69 20.68 -7.97
CA GLY A 129 -28.26 20.86 -7.70
C GLY A 129 -27.39 20.14 -8.73
N LEU A 130 -27.70 18.88 -9.01
CA LEU A 130 -26.91 18.06 -9.94
C LEU A 130 -27.13 18.49 -11.39
N GLN A 131 -28.34 18.94 -11.73
CA GLN A 131 -28.62 19.55 -13.03
C GLN A 131 -27.72 20.77 -13.29
N ARG A 132 -27.49 21.62 -12.28
CA ARG A 132 -26.54 22.74 -12.40
C ARG A 132 -25.11 22.25 -12.59
N VAL A 133 -24.67 21.24 -11.83
CA VAL A 133 -23.32 20.64 -11.99
C VAL A 133 -23.08 20.19 -13.43
N LEU A 134 -24.06 19.51 -14.03
CA LEU A 134 -23.98 18.98 -15.39
C LEU A 134 -24.05 20.06 -16.49
N THR A 135 -24.75 21.18 -16.24
CA THR A 135 -25.09 22.15 -17.31
C THR A 135 -24.35 23.48 -17.22
N GLU A 136 -23.93 23.90 -16.03
CA GLU A 136 -23.15 25.12 -15.84
C GLU A 136 -21.67 24.91 -16.17
N LYS A 137 -20.99 26.01 -16.53
CA LYS A 137 -19.53 26.02 -16.65
C LYS A 137 -18.93 26.50 -15.35
N TRP A 138 -18.05 25.71 -14.77
CA TRP A 138 -17.48 25.99 -13.47
C TRP A 138 -16.04 26.50 -13.59
N PRO A 139 -15.62 27.44 -12.72
CA PRO A 139 -14.25 27.90 -12.74
C PRO A 139 -13.30 26.75 -12.41
N VAL A 140 -12.13 26.68 -13.05
CA VAL A 140 -11.10 25.65 -12.76
C VAL A 140 -10.79 25.57 -11.25
N SER A 141 -10.88 26.69 -10.53
CA SER A 141 -10.70 26.76 -9.06
C SER A 141 -11.74 25.97 -8.25
N VAL A 142 -12.91 25.66 -8.82
CA VAL A 142 -13.93 24.80 -8.20
C VAL A 142 -13.36 23.42 -7.90
N LEU A 143 -12.48 22.92 -8.78
CA LEU A 143 -11.80 21.65 -8.62
C LEU A 143 -10.73 21.71 -7.54
N THR A 144 -10.17 22.90 -7.26
CA THR A 144 -9.26 23.12 -6.14
C THR A 144 -10.00 23.04 -4.79
N LEU A 145 -11.26 23.49 -4.75
CA LEU A 145 -12.14 23.37 -3.58
C LEU A 145 -12.64 21.93 -3.38
N GLY A 146 -12.99 21.22 -4.45
CA GLY A 146 -13.30 19.78 -4.40
C GLY A 146 -12.09 18.94 -3.96
N ARG A 147 -10.90 19.25 -4.49
CA ARG A 147 -9.62 18.65 -4.07
C ARG A 147 -9.34 18.89 -2.58
N LEU A 148 -9.55 20.10 -2.09
CA LEU A 148 -9.44 20.43 -0.66
C LEU A 148 -10.47 19.69 0.20
N TRP A 149 -11.64 19.30 -0.31
CA TRP A 149 -12.66 18.60 0.48
C TRP A 149 -12.43 17.09 0.53
N PHE A 150 -11.97 16.47 -0.58
CA PHE A 150 -11.44 15.10 -0.58
C PHE A 150 -10.23 14.96 0.36
N GLU A 151 -9.39 16.00 0.43
CA GLU A 151 -8.23 16.04 1.34
C GLU A 151 -8.60 16.37 2.81
N ASN A 152 -9.77 16.94 3.12
CA ASN A 152 -10.15 17.45 4.48
C ASN A 152 -11.18 16.60 5.26
N ARG A 153 -11.56 15.41 4.80
CA ARG A 153 -12.47 14.53 5.56
C ARG A 153 -11.82 13.86 6.79
N VAL A 154 -10.51 14.04 6.97
CA VAL A 154 -9.81 13.84 8.25
C VAL A 154 -9.69 15.21 8.96
N ARG A 155 -10.71 15.62 9.73
CA ARG A 155 -10.72 16.93 10.42
C ARG A 155 -9.56 17.08 11.43
N PRO A 156 -9.25 18.32 11.90
CA PRO A 156 -9.91 18.75 13.14
C PRO A 156 -10.25 20.24 13.27
N SER A 157 -11.14 20.47 14.23
CA SER A 157 -11.59 21.73 14.81
C SER A 157 -10.48 22.66 15.32
N ALA A 158 -10.80 23.97 15.24
CA ALA A 158 -10.27 25.13 15.95
C ALA A 158 -8.82 25.59 15.60
N PRO A 159 -8.61 26.91 15.41
CA PRO A 159 -7.34 27.47 14.95
C PRO A 159 -6.32 27.46 16.08
N GLY A 160 -5.32 26.58 15.95
CA GLY A 160 -4.18 26.57 16.87
C GLY A 160 -3.52 25.21 17.03
N ASN A 161 -3.32 24.45 15.95
CA ASN A 161 -2.31 23.40 15.88
C ASN A 161 -2.13 22.99 14.41
N SER A 162 -0.90 23.04 13.92
CA SER A 162 -0.52 22.56 12.59
C SER A 162 -0.72 21.04 12.51
N VAL A 163 -1.71 20.57 11.77
CA VAL A 163 -1.94 19.14 11.50
C VAL A 163 -1.36 18.82 10.12
N LYS A 164 -0.44 17.86 10.06
CA LYS A 164 0.10 17.30 8.81
C LYS A 164 -0.95 16.36 8.19
N PRO A 165 -1.05 16.26 6.84
CA PRO A 165 -1.96 15.33 6.19
C PRO A 165 -1.69 13.89 6.65
N VAL A 166 -2.76 13.12 6.89
CA VAL A 166 -2.68 11.71 7.26
C VAL A 166 -2.62 10.89 5.97
N THR A 167 -1.57 10.09 5.78
CA THR A 167 -1.47 9.17 4.64
C THR A 167 -2.54 8.07 4.76
N ASP A 168 -3.29 7.77 3.68
CA ASP A 168 -4.33 6.73 3.69
C ASP A 168 -3.71 5.32 3.72
N ALA A 169 -4.02 4.54 4.76
CA ALA A 169 -3.50 3.19 4.95
C ALA A 169 -3.92 2.23 3.83
N SER A 170 -5.11 2.39 3.26
CA SER A 170 -5.62 1.51 2.18
C SER A 170 -4.85 1.74 0.88
N ALA A 171 -4.68 3.01 0.49
CA ALA A 171 -3.87 3.38 -0.67
C ALA A 171 -2.41 2.92 -0.52
N LEU A 172 -1.82 3.06 0.68
CA LEU A 172 -0.47 2.59 0.95
C LEU A 172 -0.36 1.06 0.89
N LEU A 173 -1.36 0.34 1.39
CA LEU A 173 -1.41 -1.13 1.30
C LEU A 173 -1.49 -1.59 -0.16
N SER A 174 -2.38 -0.98 -0.95
CA SER A 174 -2.52 -1.28 -2.39
C SER A 174 -1.22 -1.00 -3.16
N ALA A 175 -0.54 0.11 -2.87
CA ALA A 175 0.75 0.43 -3.46
C ALA A 175 1.82 -0.62 -3.09
N PHE A 176 1.84 -1.06 -1.83
CA PHE A 176 2.75 -2.10 -1.36
C PHE A 176 2.53 -3.44 -2.05
N ASP A 177 1.28 -3.91 -2.10
CA ASP A 177 0.93 -5.18 -2.73
C ASP A 177 1.19 -5.18 -4.24
N THR A 178 0.97 -4.05 -4.91
CA THR A 178 1.15 -3.92 -6.36
C THR A 178 2.61 -3.77 -6.77
N GLN A 179 3.42 -3.04 -5.97
CA GLN A 179 4.79 -2.69 -6.37
C GLN A 179 5.86 -3.45 -5.59
N ALA A 180 5.81 -3.42 -4.26
CA ALA A 180 6.94 -3.79 -3.42
C ALA A 180 6.95 -5.26 -3.02
N ARG A 181 5.76 -5.82 -2.77
CA ARG A 181 5.62 -7.17 -2.23
C ARG A 181 6.22 -8.21 -3.17
N SER A 182 5.89 -8.18 -4.46
CA SER A 182 6.41 -9.17 -5.42
C SER A 182 7.91 -9.06 -5.62
N ALA A 183 8.47 -7.87 -5.47
CA ALA A 183 9.89 -7.64 -5.62
C ALA A 183 10.74 -8.33 -4.53
N GLU A 184 10.15 -8.71 -3.36
CA GLU A 184 10.85 -9.55 -2.38
C GLU A 184 11.26 -10.92 -2.93
N TRP A 185 10.63 -11.39 -4.01
CA TRP A 185 11.01 -12.64 -4.69
C TRP A 185 11.40 -12.44 -6.15
N GLU A 186 10.79 -11.51 -6.88
CA GLU A 186 11.09 -11.27 -8.30
C GLU A 186 12.46 -10.59 -8.52
N ALA A 187 13.02 -9.94 -7.50
CA ALA A 187 14.36 -9.37 -7.57
C ALA A 187 15.47 -10.43 -7.61
N TYR A 188 15.15 -11.70 -7.34
CA TYR A 188 16.12 -12.78 -7.31
C TYR A 188 16.05 -13.61 -8.60
N PRO A 189 17.13 -13.70 -9.39
CA PRO A 189 17.15 -14.50 -10.63
C PRO A 189 16.79 -15.98 -10.42
N ASP A 190 17.04 -16.48 -9.22
CA ASP A 190 16.88 -17.89 -8.84
C ASP A 190 15.47 -18.19 -8.31
N ALA A 191 14.57 -17.19 -8.30
CA ALA A 191 13.21 -17.35 -7.83
C ALA A 191 12.43 -18.30 -8.75
N VAL A 192 11.89 -19.36 -8.15
CA VAL A 192 11.09 -20.37 -8.86
C VAL A 192 9.64 -20.20 -8.48
N ARG A 193 8.78 -19.99 -9.47
CA ARG A 193 7.33 -20.06 -9.29
C ARG A 193 6.88 -21.52 -9.28
N ASP A 194 6.17 -21.92 -8.23
CA ASP A 194 5.52 -23.22 -8.09
C ASP A 194 4.03 -22.99 -7.80
N SER A 195 3.18 -23.25 -8.80
CA SER A 195 1.78 -22.81 -8.79
C SER A 195 1.67 -21.27 -8.64
N GLU A 196 1.11 -20.78 -7.54
CA GLU A 196 0.94 -19.34 -7.26
C GLU A 196 1.97 -18.78 -6.26
N VAL A 197 2.85 -19.62 -5.69
CA VAL A 197 3.89 -19.19 -4.76
C VAL A 197 5.25 -19.11 -5.42
N PHE A 198 6.11 -18.28 -4.87
CA PHE A 198 7.47 -18.05 -5.33
C PHE A 198 8.44 -18.50 -4.26
N ARG A 199 9.43 -19.31 -4.67
CA ARG A 199 10.43 -19.90 -3.81
C ARG A 199 11.82 -19.40 -4.19
N VAL A 200 12.59 -18.96 -3.21
CA VAL A 200 14.01 -18.61 -3.37
C VAL A 200 14.85 -19.50 -2.45
N ALA A 201 15.89 -20.12 -2.99
CA ALA A 201 16.73 -21.07 -2.26
C ALA A 201 18.21 -20.64 -2.29
N TRP A 202 18.59 -19.75 -1.38
CA TRP A 202 19.98 -19.28 -1.27
C TRP A 202 20.92 -20.38 -0.75
N GLY A 203 22.21 -20.30 -1.08
CA GLY A 203 23.18 -21.33 -0.70
C GLY A 203 23.62 -21.29 0.77
N HIS A 204 23.63 -20.11 1.39
CA HIS A 204 24.26 -19.86 2.69
C HIS A 204 23.29 -19.34 3.77
N ARG A 205 21.98 -19.23 3.47
CA ARG A 205 20.96 -18.76 4.42
C ARG A 205 19.66 -19.55 4.26
N ARG A 206 18.71 -19.37 5.19
CA ARG A 206 17.38 -20.00 5.09
C ARG A 206 16.69 -19.59 3.79
N GLY A 207 15.96 -20.51 3.15
CA GLY A 207 15.16 -20.19 1.97
C GLY A 207 13.97 -19.29 2.28
N PHE A 208 13.26 -18.88 1.24
CA PHE A 208 12.10 -18.01 1.33
C PHE A 208 10.98 -18.48 0.42
N VAL A 209 9.74 -18.39 0.89
CA VAL A 209 8.51 -18.60 0.13
C VAL A 209 7.52 -17.49 0.45
N ALA A 210 6.89 -16.94 -0.58
CA ALA A 210 5.77 -16.02 -0.45
C ALA A 210 4.88 -16.10 -1.70
N GLY A 211 3.75 -15.39 -1.67
CA GLY A 211 2.80 -15.33 -2.78
C GLY A 211 2.03 -14.02 -2.81
N PRO A 212 1.19 -13.84 -3.86
CA PRO A 212 0.32 -12.67 -3.98
C PRO A 212 -0.68 -12.58 -2.81
N PRO A 213 -1.31 -11.41 -2.59
CA PRO A 213 -2.28 -11.22 -1.50
C PRO A 213 -3.46 -12.19 -1.54
N HIS A 214 -3.83 -12.66 -2.74
CA HIS A 214 -4.86 -13.67 -2.93
C HIS A 214 -4.30 -14.86 -3.69
N LEU A 215 -4.02 -15.95 -2.96
CA LEU A 215 -3.79 -17.26 -3.55
C LEU A 215 -5.13 -17.85 -3.98
N ARG A 216 -5.25 -18.20 -5.26
CA ARG A 216 -6.39 -18.95 -5.80
C ARG A 216 -6.19 -20.45 -5.58
N LEU A 217 -5.76 -20.79 -4.36
CA LEU A 217 -5.50 -22.14 -3.89
C LEU A 217 -6.21 -22.30 -2.55
N ASP A 218 -6.98 -23.36 -2.41
CA ASP A 218 -7.69 -23.67 -1.16
C ASP A 218 -7.60 -25.16 -0.81
N GLY A 219 -8.05 -25.49 0.40
CA GLY A 219 -8.20 -26.86 0.85
C GLY A 219 -6.98 -27.75 0.57
N ALA A 220 -7.24 -28.90 -0.04
CA ALA A 220 -6.22 -29.90 -0.32
C ALA A 220 -5.18 -29.45 -1.36
N GLU A 221 -5.52 -28.50 -2.24
CA GLU A 221 -4.57 -27.99 -3.23
C GLU A 221 -3.50 -27.12 -2.56
N LEU A 222 -3.93 -26.23 -1.66
CA LEU A 222 -3.01 -25.42 -0.86
C LEU A 222 -2.11 -26.29 0.03
N ASP A 223 -2.69 -27.30 0.68
CA ASP A 223 -1.93 -28.25 1.51
C ASP A 223 -0.87 -28.99 0.68
N ALA A 224 -1.20 -29.37 -0.56
CA ALA A 224 -0.25 -30.00 -1.47
C ALA A 224 0.88 -29.04 -1.89
N VAL A 225 0.61 -27.74 -2.07
CA VAL A 225 1.64 -26.74 -2.36
C VAL A 225 2.59 -26.57 -1.17
N ILE A 226 2.05 -26.46 0.05
CA ILE A 226 2.83 -26.36 1.28
C ILE A 226 3.75 -27.58 1.43
N ALA A 227 3.21 -28.79 1.23
CA ALA A 227 3.98 -30.03 1.28
C ALA A 227 5.12 -30.06 0.25
N ARG A 228 4.89 -29.61 -0.99
CA ARG A 228 5.95 -29.53 -2.02
C ARG A 228 7.09 -28.59 -1.62
N GLN A 229 6.77 -27.44 -1.00
CA GLN A 229 7.81 -26.52 -0.53
C GLN A 229 8.63 -27.15 0.59
N ARG A 230 7.95 -27.77 1.55
CA ARG A 230 8.58 -28.49 2.65
C ARG A 230 9.52 -29.57 2.15
N ASP A 231 9.03 -30.45 1.27
CA ASP A 231 9.79 -31.59 0.77
C ASP A 231 11.00 -31.14 -0.07
N PHE A 232 10.87 -30.04 -0.82
CA PHE A 232 11.99 -29.43 -1.54
C PHE A 232 13.12 -28.98 -0.60
N PHE A 233 12.78 -28.27 0.47
CA PHE A 233 13.77 -27.79 1.43
C PHE A 233 14.30 -28.91 2.35
N ALA A 234 13.49 -29.92 2.65
CA ALA A 234 13.89 -31.15 3.33
C ALA A 234 15.00 -31.88 2.57
N ALA A 235 14.84 -32.07 1.25
CA ALA A 235 15.82 -32.71 0.39
C ALA A 235 17.17 -31.96 0.35
N ARG A 236 17.18 -30.68 0.73
CA ARG A 236 18.37 -29.83 0.80
C ARG A 236 18.97 -29.73 2.20
N GLY A 237 18.32 -30.30 3.22
CA GLY A 237 18.70 -30.08 4.61
C GLY A 237 18.71 -28.60 5.00
N GLN A 238 17.82 -27.80 4.39
CA GLN A 238 17.79 -26.35 4.50
C GLN A 238 16.49 -25.87 5.16
N ALA A 239 16.59 -24.99 6.16
CA ALA A 239 15.43 -24.30 6.71
C ALA A 239 14.91 -23.24 5.73
N PHE A 240 13.62 -22.88 5.82
CA PHE A 240 13.06 -21.77 5.05
C PHE A 240 11.93 -21.07 5.80
N GLU A 241 11.71 -19.82 5.44
CA GLU A 241 10.59 -19.00 5.89
C GLU A 241 9.51 -18.95 4.82
N TRP A 242 8.26 -19.12 5.22
CA TRP A 242 7.08 -18.72 4.48
C TRP A 242 6.57 -17.39 5.06
N LYS A 243 6.70 -16.30 4.32
CA LYS A 243 6.23 -14.98 4.75
C LYS A 243 4.76 -14.78 4.39
N THR A 244 3.98 -14.30 5.34
CA THR A 244 2.53 -14.03 5.20
C THR A 244 2.21 -12.62 5.62
N TRP A 245 1.11 -12.07 5.12
CA TRP A 245 0.57 -10.78 5.54
C TRP A 245 -0.86 -10.94 6.07
N GLY A 246 -1.24 -10.08 7.01
CA GLY A 246 -2.49 -10.22 7.77
C GLY A 246 -3.77 -10.07 6.95
N HIS A 247 -3.66 -9.52 5.75
CA HIS A 247 -4.76 -9.37 4.80
C HIS A 247 -4.78 -10.47 3.73
N ASP A 248 -3.86 -11.44 3.79
CA ASP A 248 -3.74 -12.50 2.80
C ASP A 248 -4.96 -13.42 2.78
N ARG A 249 -5.20 -13.97 1.59
CA ARG A 249 -6.21 -14.99 1.34
C ARG A 249 -5.55 -16.24 0.71
N PRO A 250 -5.97 -17.45 1.11
CA PRO A 250 -7.04 -17.72 2.09
C PRO A 250 -6.60 -17.41 3.53
N ALA A 251 -7.57 -16.98 4.35
CA ALA A 251 -7.31 -16.49 5.71
C ALA A 251 -6.87 -17.61 6.68
N ASP A 252 -7.00 -18.87 6.27
CA ASP A 252 -6.58 -20.05 7.03
C ASP A 252 -5.15 -20.53 6.70
N LEU A 253 -4.42 -19.82 5.81
CA LEU A 253 -3.04 -20.13 5.44
C LEU A 253 -2.10 -20.24 6.66
N PRO A 254 -2.09 -19.29 7.62
CA PRO A 254 -1.30 -19.42 8.85
C PRO A 254 -1.51 -20.75 9.59
N GLN A 255 -2.77 -21.14 9.80
CA GLN A 255 -3.13 -22.36 10.51
C GLN A 255 -2.69 -23.60 9.73
N ARG A 256 -2.75 -23.56 8.41
CA ARG A 256 -2.24 -24.64 7.55
C ARG A 256 -0.73 -24.78 7.62
N LEU A 257 0.01 -23.66 7.65
CA LEU A 257 1.47 -23.68 7.84
C LEU A 257 1.84 -24.29 9.19
N GLU A 258 1.16 -23.90 10.27
CA GLU A 258 1.37 -24.49 11.60
C GLU A 258 1.11 -26.00 11.62
N LEU A 259 -0.01 -26.45 11.02
CA LEU A 259 -0.33 -27.88 10.88
C LEU A 259 0.69 -28.64 10.04
N ALA A 260 1.35 -27.98 9.10
CA ALA A 260 2.43 -28.54 8.29
C ALA A 260 3.80 -28.56 9.01
N GLY A 261 3.86 -28.09 10.26
CA GLY A 261 5.04 -28.12 11.12
C GLY A 261 5.90 -26.85 11.08
N PHE A 262 5.38 -25.75 10.54
CA PHE A 262 6.05 -24.46 10.60
C PHE A 262 5.84 -23.80 11.97
N VAL A 263 6.79 -22.97 12.39
CA VAL A 263 6.76 -22.22 13.65
C VAL A 263 6.75 -20.72 13.33
N SER A 264 5.80 -19.98 13.90
CA SER A 264 5.76 -18.52 13.78
C SER A 264 6.95 -17.88 14.50
N GLU A 265 7.66 -16.96 13.83
CA GLU A 265 8.69 -16.11 14.45
C GLU A 265 8.11 -14.87 15.14
N GLY A 266 6.78 -14.79 15.26
CA GLY A 266 6.08 -13.65 15.83
C GLY A 266 5.56 -12.67 14.79
N ARG A 267 4.52 -11.93 15.19
CA ARG A 267 3.87 -10.95 14.33
C ARG A 267 4.62 -9.62 14.36
N GLU A 268 4.89 -9.09 13.17
CA GLU A 268 5.39 -7.74 12.96
C GLU A 268 4.30 -6.87 12.33
N THR A 269 4.44 -5.55 12.45
CA THR A 269 3.54 -4.58 11.84
C THR A 269 4.22 -3.97 10.63
N VAL A 270 3.58 -4.02 9.46
CA VAL A 270 4.06 -3.33 8.26
C VAL A 270 3.59 -1.89 8.35
N LEU A 271 4.54 -0.95 8.33
CA LEU A 271 4.24 0.47 8.25
C LEU A 271 4.86 1.08 7.00
N ILE A 272 4.13 2.04 6.41
CA ILE A 272 4.57 2.78 5.24
C ILE A 272 4.45 4.28 5.51
N GLY A 273 5.49 5.03 5.16
CA GLY A 273 5.50 6.48 5.23
C GLY A 273 5.89 7.11 3.89
N LEU A 274 5.45 8.34 3.65
CA LEU A 274 5.92 9.13 2.51
C LEU A 274 7.34 9.63 2.78
N ALA A 275 8.25 9.41 1.82
CA ALA A 275 9.65 9.79 1.99
C ALA A 275 9.81 11.28 2.30
N GLU A 276 9.03 12.15 1.67
CA GLU A 276 9.02 13.60 1.91
C GLU A 276 8.66 13.99 3.35
N GLU A 277 7.73 13.27 3.97
CA GLU A 277 7.30 13.54 5.34
C GLU A 277 8.34 13.08 6.36
N MET A 278 9.13 12.06 6.01
CA MET A 278 10.20 11.50 6.83
C MET A 278 11.51 12.28 6.71
N ALA A 279 11.69 13.10 5.67
CA ALA A 279 12.91 13.84 5.36
C ALA A 279 13.09 15.16 6.14
N GLY A 280 12.25 15.42 7.15
CA GLY A 280 12.31 16.65 7.94
C GLY A 280 13.67 16.88 8.62
N PRO A 281 14.06 18.15 8.88
CA PRO A 281 15.36 18.46 9.46
C PRO A 281 15.49 17.91 10.89
N VAL A 282 16.61 17.25 11.18
CA VAL A 282 16.94 16.73 12.51
C VAL A 282 18.25 17.35 12.97
N ARG A 283 18.22 18.01 14.14
CA ARG A 283 19.44 18.46 14.82
C ARG A 283 19.93 17.36 15.75
N LEU A 284 21.21 17.03 15.63
CA LEU A 284 21.92 16.11 16.52
C LEU A 284 22.74 16.93 17.53
N GLU A 285 23.04 16.30 18.66
CA GLU A 285 23.97 16.86 19.65
C GLU A 285 25.40 16.90 19.08
N ASP A 286 26.20 17.85 19.56
CA ASP A 286 27.61 17.94 19.22
C ASP A 286 28.34 16.62 19.54
N GLY A 287 29.20 16.16 18.63
CA GLY A 287 29.95 14.91 18.78
C GLY A 287 29.29 13.66 18.16
N ILE A 288 28.06 13.77 17.65
CA ILE A 288 27.40 12.70 16.90
C ILE A 288 27.48 13.00 15.40
N VAL A 289 28.03 12.06 14.62
CA VAL A 289 28.18 12.19 13.17
C VAL A 289 27.42 11.07 12.47
N LEU A 290 26.60 11.40 11.47
CA LEU A 290 25.99 10.44 10.56
C LEU A 290 26.82 10.36 9.28
N ARG A 291 27.07 9.14 8.81
CA ARG A 291 27.88 8.90 7.62
C ARG A 291 27.39 7.66 6.87
N GLU A 292 27.33 7.77 5.55
CA GLU A 292 27.17 6.62 4.67
C GLU A 292 28.50 5.85 4.56
N THR A 293 28.44 4.52 4.54
CA THR A 293 29.64 3.70 4.45
C THR A 293 29.43 2.44 3.63
N LYS A 294 30.50 1.98 3.00
CA LYS A 294 30.63 0.67 2.36
C LYS A 294 31.88 -0.08 2.84
N GLU A 295 32.62 0.52 3.78
CA GLU A 295 33.92 0.01 4.22
C GLU A 295 33.74 -1.24 5.07
N GLU A 296 34.46 -2.32 4.75
CA GLU A 296 34.40 -3.60 5.46
C GLU A 296 34.56 -3.45 6.98
N ALA A 297 35.52 -2.63 7.41
CA ALA A 297 35.74 -2.36 8.82
C ALA A 297 34.51 -1.73 9.52
N ASP A 298 33.77 -0.87 8.81
CA ASP A 298 32.53 -0.29 9.33
C ASP A 298 31.41 -1.31 9.40
N LEU A 299 31.30 -2.19 8.40
CA LEU A 299 30.28 -3.23 8.36
C LEU A 299 30.44 -4.23 9.51
N HIS A 300 31.68 -4.60 9.85
CA HIS A 300 31.94 -5.42 11.04
C HIS A 300 31.60 -4.69 12.35
N ARG A 301 31.97 -3.42 12.49
CA ARG A 301 31.62 -2.61 13.69
C ARG A 301 30.10 -2.44 13.82
N LEU A 302 29.41 -2.25 12.70
CA LEU A 302 27.96 -2.20 12.61
C LEU A 302 27.33 -3.52 13.07
N ALA A 303 27.81 -4.67 12.57
CA ALA A 303 27.29 -5.98 12.94
C ALA A 303 27.49 -6.29 14.44
N ALA A 304 28.64 -5.90 15.01
CA ALA A 304 28.89 -5.99 16.45
C ALA A 304 27.91 -5.11 17.25
N THR A 305 27.68 -3.87 16.79
CA THR A 305 26.70 -2.95 17.41
C THR A 305 25.28 -3.52 17.34
N ALA A 306 24.88 -4.08 16.19
CA ALA A 306 23.58 -4.72 16.02
C ALA A 306 23.40 -5.92 16.97
N THR A 307 24.46 -6.70 17.21
CA THR A 307 24.44 -7.81 18.15
C THR A 307 24.10 -7.33 19.57
N GLU A 308 24.71 -6.23 20.01
CA GLU A 308 24.41 -5.62 21.31
C GLU A 308 22.99 -5.04 21.36
N VAL A 309 22.57 -4.32 20.30
CA VAL A 309 21.25 -3.68 20.25
C VAL A 309 20.10 -4.70 20.26
N PHE A 310 20.22 -5.77 19.47
CA PHE A 310 19.16 -6.76 19.30
C PHE A 310 19.27 -7.95 20.26
N GLY A 311 20.37 -8.05 21.04
CA GLY A 311 20.57 -9.12 22.00
C GLY A 311 20.70 -10.52 21.37
N ARG A 312 21.05 -10.58 20.08
CA ARG A 312 21.22 -11.81 19.30
C ARG A 312 22.36 -11.66 18.30
N ASP A 313 23.04 -12.77 18.00
CA ASP A 313 24.14 -12.76 17.04
C ASP A 313 23.70 -12.19 15.69
N SER A 314 24.35 -11.09 15.29
CA SER A 314 24.10 -10.37 14.05
C SER A 314 25.36 -10.28 13.19
N THR A 315 26.37 -11.10 13.46
CA THR A 315 27.66 -11.11 12.71
C THR A 315 27.48 -11.38 11.22
N TRP A 316 26.48 -12.21 10.86
CA TRP A 316 26.07 -12.47 9.48
C TRP A 316 25.76 -11.21 8.66
N LEU A 317 25.39 -10.11 9.34
CA LEU A 317 25.04 -8.86 8.67
C LEU A 317 26.25 -8.24 7.95
N ALA A 318 27.47 -8.45 8.45
CA ALA A 318 28.67 -7.96 7.77
C ALA A 318 28.84 -8.64 6.42
N ASP A 319 28.77 -9.98 6.38
CA ASP A 319 28.89 -10.77 5.15
C ASP A 319 27.78 -10.39 4.16
N TYR A 320 26.54 -10.26 4.63
CA TYR A 320 25.41 -9.82 3.81
C TYR A 320 25.64 -8.43 3.17
N LEU A 321 26.16 -7.48 3.94
CA LEU A 321 26.40 -6.12 3.43
C LEU A 321 27.63 -6.04 2.51
N LEU A 322 28.64 -6.90 2.72
CA LEU A 322 29.78 -7.03 1.83
C LEU A 322 29.37 -7.59 0.46
N GLU A 323 28.50 -8.60 0.43
CA GLU A 323 27.90 -9.11 -0.82
C GLU A 323 27.12 -8.02 -1.58
N LYS A 324 26.61 -7.03 -0.85
CA LYS A 324 25.82 -5.89 -1.36
C LYS A 324 26.61 -4.60 -1.52
N GLN A 325 27.93 -4.60 -1.30
CA GLN A 325 28.72 -3.35 -1.28
C GLN A 325 28.64 -2.56 -2.60
N ASP A 326 28.59 -3.27 -3.72
CA ASP A 326 28.50 -2.69 -5.07
C ASP A 326 27.06 -2.50 -5.55
N ASP A 327 26.07 -2.92 -4.78
CA ASP A 327 24.65 -2.77 -5.12
C ASP A 327 24.24 -1.29 -4.96
N PRO A 328 23.90 -0.56 -6.05
CA PRO A 328 23.51 0.84 -5.97
C PRO A 328 22.16 1.05 -5.26
N ASN A 329 21.42 -0.02 -5.01
CA ASN A 329 20.14 -0.04 -4.31
C ASN A 329 20.30 -0.23 -2.80
N THR A 330 21.52 -0.49 -2.30
CA THR A 330 21.78 -0.62 -0.86
C THR A 330 22.56 0.60 -0.35
N VAL A 331 22.02 1.26 0.67
CA VAL A 331 22.67 2.38 1.35
C VAL A 331 22.76 2.09 2.83
N VAL A 332 23.98 2.03 3.36
CA VAL A 332 24.25 1.78 4.78
C VAL A 332 24.66 3.08 5.45
N VAL A 333 24.01 3.39 6.57
CA VAL A 333 24.27 4.61 7.34
C VAL A 333 24.63 4.23 8.77
N VAL A 334 25.74 4.75 9.25
CA VAL A 334 26.18 4.65 10.65
C VAL A 334 26.07 6.01 11.33
N ALA A 335 25.72 5.99 12.61
CA ALA A 335 25.94 7.11 13.52
C ALA A 335 27.14 6.76 14.41
N GLU A 336 28.14 7.64 14.41
CA GLU A 336 29.36 7.51 15.20
C GLU A 336 29.39 8.57 16.29
N ALA A 337 29.82 8.16 17.48
CA ALA A 337 30.12 9.06 18.59
C ALA A 337 31.24 8.44 19.44
N ASP A 338 32.15 9.28 19.94
CA ASP A 338 33.34 8.86 20.71
C ASP A 338 34.18 7.75 20.02
N GLY A 339 34.24 7.77 18.69
CA GLY A 339 34.99 6.79 17.89
C GLY A 339 34.32 5.41 17.74
N GLN A 340 33.09 5.25 18.21
CA GLN A 340 32.31 4.03 18.15
C GLN A 340 31.07 4.20 17.26
N VAL A 341 30.65 3.14 16.57
CA VAL A 341 29.33 3.07 15.94
C VAL A 341 28.27 2.88 17.04
N VAL A 342 27.39 3.86 17.20
CA VAL A 342 26.38 3.88 18.28
C VAL A 342 24.97 3.61 17.79
N SER A 343 24.76 3.74 16.48
CA SER A 343 23.53 3.38 15.79
C SER A 343 23.83 3.10 14.34
N SER A 344 23.00 2.26 13.72
CA SER A 344 23.12 1.96 12.30
C SER A 344 21.77 1.63 11.71
N ALA A 345 21.64 1.83 10.41
CA ALA A 345 20.49 1.36 9.66
C ALA A 345 20.85 1.28 8.17
N ARG A 346 20.03 0.58 7.39
CA ARG A 346 20.16 0.54 5.93
C ARG A 346 18.86 0.94 5.23
N LEU A 347 19.00 1.45 4.02
CA LEU A 347 17.95 1.61 3.03
C LEU A 347 18.22 0.58 1.93
N GLU A 348 17.22 -0.21 1.59
CA GLU A 348 17.26 -1.12 0.44
C GLU A 348 16.16 -0.70 -0.53
N ILE A 349 16.57 -0.22 -1.70
CA ILE A 349 15.69 0.23 -2.77
C ILE A 349 15.17 -0.98 -3.51
N VAL A 350 13.88 -0.97 -3.80
CA VAL A 350 13.23 -2.04 -4.56
C VAL A 350 13.23 -1.65 -6.04
N PRO A 351 14.05 -2.28 -6.90
CA PRO A 351 14.24 -1.82 -8.28
C PRO A 351 12.94 -1.84 -9.09
N GLY A 352 12.71 -0.79 -9.88
CA GLY A 352 11.51 -0.68 -10.72
C GLY A 352 10.23 -0.25 -9.99
N THR A 353 10.34 0.15 -8.72
CA THR A 353 9.21 0.58 -7.89
C THR A 353 9.47 1.95 -7.26
N GLU A 354 8.44 2.50 -6.62
CA GLU A 354 8.57 3.72 -5.81
C GLU A 354 8.95 3.45 -4.34
N PHE A 355 9.36 2.23 -3.99
CA PHE A 355 9.57 1.78 -2.61
C PHE A 355 11.05 1.65 -2.21
N GLY A 356 11.33 2.03 -0.96
CA GLY A 356 12.57 1.71 -0.25
C GLY A 356 12.29 1.13 1.14
N GLY A 357 12.89 -0.01 1.46
CA GLY A 357 12.80 -0.64 2.77
C GLY A 357 13.81 -0.05 3.76
N LEU A 358 13.37 0.27 4.97
CA LEU A 358 14.22 0.74 6.06
C LEU A 358 14.51 -0.40 7.03
N TRP A 359 15.72 -0.95 6.99
CA TRP A 359 16.05 -2.17 7.73
C TRP A 359 17.17 -1.98 8.75
N GLY A 360 17.21 -2.87 9.75
CA GLY A 360 18.30 -2.99 10.71
C GLY A 360 18.52 -1.76 11.59
N GLY A 361 17.52 -0.87 11.71
CA GLY A 361 17.60 0.36 12.48
C GLY A 361 17.71 0.08 13.97
N GLY A 362 18.85 0.37 14.57
CA GLY A 362 19.09 0.10 15.99
C GLY A 362 20.03 1.13 16.63
N THR A 363 19.74 1.53 17.87
CA THR A 363 20.56 2.47 18.67
C THR A 363 20.91 1.84 20.01
N LEU A 364 22.20 1.89 20.38
CA LEU A 364 22.72 1.46 21.67
C LEU A 364 21.98 2.14 22.82
N ALA A 365 21.73 1.41 23.91
CA ALA A 365 20.88 1.88 25.00
C ALA A 365 21.32 3.22 25.59
N ALA A 366 22.63 3.42 25.79
CA ALA A 366 23.21 4.66 26.32
C ALA A 366 23.04 5.89 25.40
N TRP A 367 22.75 5.66 24.11
CA TRP A 367 22.64 6.69 23.08
C TRP A 367 21.18 6.97 22.66
N ARG A 368 20.21 6.30 23.29
CA ARG A 368 18.77 6.51 23.05
C ARG A 368 18.33 7.88 23.59
N GLY A 369 17.23 8.41 23.04
CA GLY A 369 16.68 9.71 23.43
C GLY A 369 17.41 10.93 22.86
N LYS A 370 18.53 10.74 22.15
CA LYS A 370 19.36 11.82 21.56
C LYS A 370 19.00 12.18 20.11
N GLY A 371 17.86 11.70 19.61
CA GLY A 371 17.41 11.95 18.23
C GLY A 371 18.12 11.16 17.12
N ILE A 372 19.07 10.28 17.44
CA ILE A 372 19.87 9.52 16.47
C ILE A 372 19.01 8.67 15.52
N TYR A 373 18.07 7.88 16.06
CA TYR A 373 17.18 7.05 15.24
C TYR A 373 16.37 7.88 14.23
N ARG A 374 15.82 9.02 14.68
CA ARG A 374 15.08 9.95 13.82
C ARG A 374 15.99 10.55 12.75
N ALA A 375 17.24 10.86 13.07
CA ALA A 375 18.21 11.35 12.10
C ALA A 375 18.55 10.29 11.04
N LEU A 376 18.68 9.01 11.42
CA LEU A 376 18.88 7.91 10.48
C LEU A 376 17.67 7.70 9.56
N VAL A 377 16.45 7.84 10.06
CA VAL A 377 15.23 7.83 9.23
C VAL A 377 15.26 9.02 8.25
N ALA A 378 15.47 10.24 8.73
CA ALA A 378 15.48 11.44 7.88
C ALA A 378 16.60 11.45 6.85
N HIS A 379 17.76 10.87 7.16
CA HIS A 379 18.84 10.69 6.18
C HIS A 379 18.42 9.76 5.06
N ARG A 380 17.96 8.55 5.40
CA ARG A 380 17.53 7.56 4.40
C ARG A 380 16.32 8.04 3.59
N ALA A 381 15.44 8.83 4.19
CA ALA A 381 14.33 9.47 3.49
C ALA A 381 14.80 10.50 2.44
N ARG A 382 15.80 11.32 2.76
CA ARG A 382 16.41 12.24 1.77
C ARG A 382 17.06 11.48 0.62
N VAL A 383 17.81 10.42 0.93
CA VAL A 383 18.38 9.54 -0.10
C VAL A 383 17.27 8.92 -0.97
N ALA A 384 16.17 8.46 -0.37
CA ALA A 384 15.04 7.92 -1.11
C ALA A 384 14.43 8.96 -2.08
N ILE A 385 14.21 10.20 -1.64
CA ILE A 385 13.73 11.30 -2.50
C ILE A 385 14.71 11.59 -3.65
N GLU A 386 16.00 11.67 -3.36
CA GLU A 386 17.05 11.87 -4.38
C GLU A 386 17.08 10.74 -5.41
N ARG A 387 16.65 9.54 -5.02
CA ARG A 387 16.52 8.36 -5.89
C ARG A 387 15.14 8.22 -6.53
N GLY A 388 14.25 9.21 -6.36
CA GLY A 388 12.91 9.22 -6.96
C GLY A 388 11.91 8.29 -6.29
N LEU A 389 12.18 7.84 -5.06
CA LEU A 389 11.28 6.98 -4.30
C LEU A 389 10.24 7.81 -3.56
N LYS A 390 9.02 7.27 -3.48
CA LYS A 390 7.88 7.90 -2.81
C LYS A 390 7.61 7.29 -1.44
N TYR A 391 7.77 5.97 -1.32
CA TYR A 391 7.35 5.22 -0.15
C TYR A 391 8.53 4.60 0.61
N LEU A 392 8.47 4.67 1.92
CA LEU A 392 9.39 3.99 2.83
C LEU A 392 8.62 2.92 3.61
N GLN A 393 9.06 1.66 3.50
CA GLN A 393 8.48 0.52 4.22
C GLN A 393 9.33 0.15 5.43
N VAL A 394 8.67 -0.25 6.52
CA VAL A 394 9.30 -0.95 7.65
C VAL A 394 8.43 -2.11 8.09
N ASP A 395 9.04 -3.27 8.34
CA ASP A 395 8.43 -4.31 9.16
C ASP A 395 8.91 -4.10 10.60
N ALA A 396 8.01 -3.66 11.47
CA ALA A 396 8.34 -3.20 12.81
C ALA A 396 7.84 -4.18 13.87
N THR A 397 8.70 -4.43 14.85
CA THR A 397 8.27 -5.02 16.12
C THR A 397 7.31 -4.08 16.86
N GLU A 398 6.53 -4.62 17.80
CA GLU A 398 5.62 -3.81 18.64
C GLU A 398 6.36 -2.73 19.45
N ASP A 399 7.66 -2.92 19.76
CA ASP A 399 8.48 -1.92 20.44
C ASP A 399 8.81 -0.72 19.54
N SER A 400 8.99 -0.95 18.24
CA SER A 400 9.39 0.09 17.27
C SER A 400 8.18 0.80 16.66
N ARG A 401 7.03 0.12 16.59
CA ARG A 401 5.79 0.64 16.00
C ARG A 401 5.40 2.02 16.56
N PRO A 402 5.29 2.27 17.89
CA PRO A 402 4.89 3.58 18.41
C PRO A 402 5.88 4.69 18.09
N ILE A 403 7.15 4.36 17.84
CA ILE A 403 8.17 5.34 17.41
C ILE A 403 7.92 5.73 15.96
N LEU A 404 7.68 4.75 15.09
CA LEU A 404 7.44 4.95 13.67
C LEU A 404 6.11 5.68 13.40
N GLU A 405 5.03 5.34 14.11
CA GLU A 405 3.76 6.06 14.04
C GLU A 405 3.92 7.54 14.42
N ARG A 406 4.73 7.85 15.45
CA ARG A 406 5.06 9.24 15.83
C ARG A 406 5.93 9.98 14.81
N LEU A 407 6.66 9.25 13.97
CA LEU A 407 7.41 9.84 12.85
C LEU A 407 6.50 10.13 11.66
N GLY A 408 5.30 9.54 11.62
CA GLY A 408 4.31 9.70 10.55
C GLY A 408 4.20 8.47 9.64
N PHE A 409 4.80 7.33 9.99
CA PHE A 409 4.50 6.07 9.30
C PHE A 409 3.09 5.60 9.65
N VAL A 410 2.41 5.03 8.67
CA VAL A 410 1.04 4.53 8.80
C VAL A 410 1.06 3.01 8.82
N VAL A 411 0.35 2.43 9.79
CA VAL A 411 0.14 0.97 9.86
C VAL A 411 -0.77 0.54 8.71
N VAL A 412 -0.29 -0.35 7.85
CA VAL A 412 -1.05 -0.81 6.67
C VAL A 412 -1.49 -2.26 6.80
N THR A 413 -0.67 -3.11 7.41
CA THR A 413 -1.01 -4.51 7.67
C THR A 413 -0.05 -5.10 8.71
N THR A 414 -0.14 -6.40 8.93
CA THR A 414 0.84 -7.17 9.71
C THR A 414 1.57 -8.14 8.80
N THR A 415 2.77 -8.55 9.17
CA THR A 415 3.47 -9.67 8.52
C THR A 415 3.89 -10.69 9.56
N THR A 416 4.00 -11.96 9.14
CA THR A 416 4.47 -13.05 9.99
C THR A 416 5.25 -14.04 9.14
N GLY A 417 6.50 -14.26 9.54
CA GLY A 417 7.33 -15.34 9.03
C GLY A 417 7.02 -16.65 9.74
N TYR A 418 6.69 -17.68 8.97
CA TYR A 418 6.54 -19.05 9.44
C TYR A 418 7.76 -19.85 9.01
N VAL A 419 8.54 -20.36 9.95
CA VAL A 419 9.78 -21.07 9.63
C VAL A 419 9.59 -22.57 9.76
N TRP A 420 10.04 -23.29 8.74
CA TRP A 420 10.16 -24.74 8.78
C TRP A 420 11.64 -25.15 8.71
N THR A 421 12.02 -26.15 9.51
CA THR A 421 13.37 -26.70 9.57
C THR A 421 13.31 -28.23 9.37
N PRO A 422 14.19 -28.81 8.53
CA PRO A 422 14.27 -30.27 8.28
C PRO A 422 14.54 -31.15 9.48
#